data_AF-A0A1F8PVI2-F1
#
_entry.id   AF-A0A1F8PVI2-F1
#
_cell.length_a   1.000
_cell.length_b   1.000
_cell.length_c   1.000
_cell.angle_alpha   90.00
_cell.angle_beta   90.00
_cell.angle_gamma   90.00
#
_symmetry.space_group_name_H-M   'P 1'
#
loop_
_entity.id
_entity.type
_entity.pdbx_description
1 polymer ?
#
loop_
_entity_poly.entity_id
_entity_poly.type
_entity_poly.pdbx_seq_one_letter_code
_entity_poly.pdbx_strand_id
1 'polypeptide(L)'
;MFRIGLENNTEGRSQAWALDHPGCYAYGLDGPAALGAVPQAILDYRLWVAAHTSGSWLVGDDIEFTLEETWECYTIGDDYELAQEGYEVNAWFRHDWKPLSEQDIQRGLLLLAWGREELLKTVGSFSNEALARTYPGERWSIAGILNHISHAEWWYQDRIGLAFQRLDLPAELFACLEKVRLNLLEVLPRLVGSTQVIGVSGEFWSPRKLLRRAVWHEYDHIAHIRKLL
;
A
#
# COMPACT_ATOMS: atom_id res chain seq x y z
N MET A 1 17.18 -13.62 -0.09
CA MET A 1 17.17 -12.83 1.16
C MET A 1 16.26 -11.61 1.01
N PHE A 2 15.30 -11.44 1.91
CA PHE A 2 14.34 -10.33 1.97
C PHE A 2 14.81 -9.24 2.95
N ARG A 3 14.67 -7.98 2.57
CA ARG A 3 14.99 -6.82 3.43
C ARG A 3 13.73 -6.32 4.09
N ILE A 4 13.71 -6.29 5.42
CA ILE A 4 12.53 -5.93 6.21
C ILE A 4 12.72 -4.55 6.83
N GLY A 5 11.73 -3.68 6.65
CA GLY A 5 11.54 -2.48 7.46
C GLY A 5 10.42 -2.73 8.46
N LEU A 6 10.60 -2.38 9.73
CA LEU A 6 9.57 -2.51 10.76
C LEU A 6 9.00 -1.14 11.08
N GLU A 7 7.68 -0.96 10.95
CA GLU A 7 6.94 0.24 11.33
C GLU A 7 6.13 -0.05 12.59
N ASN A 8 6.45 0.63 13.68
CA ASN A 8 5.78 0.48 14.97
C ASN A 8 4.77 1.61 15.19
N ASN A 9 3.75 1.32 16.00
CA ASN A 9 2.67 2.22 16.39
C ASN A 9 1.77 2.71 15.23
N THR A 10 1.87 2.09 14.05
CA THR A 10 0.92 2.36 12.96
C THR A 10 -0.44 1.78 13.31
N GLU A 11 -1.46 2.63 13.42
CA GLU A 11 -2.84 2.21 13.73
C GLU A 11 -2.95 1.34 15.02
N GLY A 12 -2.06 1.58 16.00
CA GLY A 12 -2.04 0.81 17.25
C GLY A 12 -1.45 -0.60 17.14
N ARG A 13 -0.69 -0.89 16.08
CA ARG A 13 -0.01 -2.18 15.84
C ARG A 13 1.37 -1.97 15.22
N SER A 14 2.08 -3.07 14.94
CA SER A 14 3.32 -3.05 14.18
C SER A 14 3.14 -3.72 12.81
N GLN A 15 3.86 -3.21 11.82
CA GLN A 15 3.87 -3.69 10.45
C GLN A 15 5.29 -3.94 9.95
N ALA A 16 5.58 -5.16 9.52
CA ALA A 16 6.81 -5.51 8.84
C ALA A 16 6.61 -5.45 7.32
N TRP A 17 7.52 -4.77 6.63
CA TRP A 17 7.49 -4.51 5.19
C TRP A 17 8.65 -5.23 4.50
N ALA A 18 8.38 -6.08 3.51
CA ALA A 18 9.45 -6.53 2.61
C ALA A 18 9.77 -5.43 1.59
N LEU A 19 10.83 -4.67 1.83
CA LEU A 19 11.11 -3.38 1.19
C LEU A 19 11.29 -3.47 -0.35
N ASP A 20 11.79 -4.60 -0.86
CA ASP A 20 11.94 -4.84 -2.30
C ASP A 20 10.70 -5.47 -2.98
N HIS A 21 9.68 -5.80 -2.19
CA HIS A 21 8.53 -6.56 -2.63
C HIS A 21 7.24 -5.88 -2.17
N PRO A 22 6.83 -4.78 -2.83
CA PRO A 22 5.54 -4.14 -2.55
C PRO A 22 4.40 -5.16 -2.50
N GLY A 23 3.54 -5.05 -1.49
CA GLY A 23 2.46 -6.03 -1.27
C GLY A 23 2.85 -7.26 -0.45
N CYS A 24 4.13 -7.45 -0.10
CA CYS A 24 4.56 -8.45 0.88
C CYS A 24 4.80 -7.77 2.25
N TYR A 25 3.93 -8.06 3.20
CA TYR A 25 3.94 -7.44 4.53
C TYR A 25 3.33 -8.37 5.58
N ALA A 26 3.63 -8.10 6.85
CA ALA A 26 3.06 -8.81 7.98
C ALA A 26 2.66 -7.84 9.09
N TYR A 27 1.60 -8.16 9.82
CA TYR A 27 1.21 -7.44 11.02
C TYR A 27 1.53 -8.23 12.28
N GLY A 28 1.71 -7.51 13.38
CA GLY A 28 1.72 -8.06 14.72
C GLY A 28 1.20 -7.05 15.72
N LEU A 29 0.82 -7.53 16.90
CA LEU A 29 0.46 -6.65 18.02
C LEU A 29 1.63 -5.75 18.44
N ASP A 30 2.86 -6.23 18.21
CA ASP A 30 4.11 -5.53 18.43
C ASP A 30 5.15 -5.93 17.37
N GLY A 31 6.33 -5.31 17.45
CA GLY A 31 7.44 -5.56 16.53
C GLY A 31 7.84 -7.03 16.44
N PRO A 32 8.11 -7.73 17.57
CA PRO A 32 8.41 -9.15 17.58
C PRO A 32 7.34 -10.02 16.91
N ALA A 33 6.05 -9.76 17.18
CA ALA A 33 4.96 -10.50 16.55
C ALA A 33 4.90 -10.26 15.04
N ALA A 34 5.11 -9.01 14.58
CA ALA A 34 5.13 -8.67 13.17
C ALA A 34 6.29 -9.37 12.44
N LEU A 35 7.48 -9.38 13.05
CA LEU A 35 8.66 -10.10 12.54
C LEU A 35 8.46 -11.62 12.53
N GLY A 36 7.81 -12.17 13.56
CA GLY A 36 7.48 -13.60 13.64
C GLY A 36 6.54 -14.07 12.52
N ALA A 37 5.71 -13.16 11.99
CA ALA A 37 4.78 -13.44 10.89
C ALA A 37 5.40 -13.27 9.48
N VAL A 38 6.60 -12.67 9.36
CA VAL A 38 7.29 -12.43 8.08
C VAL A 38 7.48 -13.70 7.24
N PRO A 39 7.92 -14.85 7.79
CA PRO A 39 8.11 -16.06 6.99
C PRO A 39 6.84 -16.51 6.26
N GLN A 40 5.69 -16.49 6.95
CA GLN A 40 4.42 -16.86 6.33
C GLN A 40 3.98 -15.84 5.28
N ALA A 41 4.14 -14.55 5.56
CA ALA A 41 3.84 -13.50 4.58
C ALA A 41 4.65 -13.63 3.28
N ILE A 42 5.93 -14.02 3.39
CA ILE A 42 6.76 -14.29 2.22
C ILE A 42 6.26 -15.51 1.45
N LEU A 43 5.87 -16.60 2.12
CA LEU A 43 5.29 -17.78 1.45
C LEU A 43 4.01 -17.43 0.69
N ASP A 44 3.09 -16.73 1.37
CA ASP A 44 1.81 -16.35 0.80
C ASP A 44 2.00 -15.44 -0.41
N TYR A 45 2.88 -14.44 -0.30
CA TYR A 45 3.23 -13.55 -1.41
C TYR A 45 3.83 -14.31 -2.60
N ARG A 46 4.70 -15.31 -2.35
CA ARG A 46 5.29 -16.13 -3.41
C ARG A 46 4.26 -16.96 -4.16
N LEU A 47 3.38 -17.63 -3.42
CA LEU A 47 2.28 -18.42 -3.98
C LEU A 47 1.36 -17.52 -4.80
N TRP A 48 1.06 -16.34 -4.27
CA TRP A 48 0.19 -15.36 -4.92
C TRP A 48 0.81 -14.83 -6.23
N VAL A 49 2.09 -14.45 -6.26
CA VAL A 49 2.77 -14.03 -7.50
C VAL A 49 2.83 -15.19 -8.51
N ALA A 50 3.12 -16.41 -8.07
CA ALA A 50 3.18 -17.58 -8.95
C ALA A 50 1.81 -17.94 -9.56
N ALA A 51 0.71 -17.64 -8.86
CA ALA A 51 -0.64 -17.85 -9.39
C ALA A 51 -1.00 -16.87 -10.52
N HIS A 52 -0.37 -15.68 -10.55
CA HIS A 52 -0.66 -14.64 -11.54
C HIS A 52 0.27 -14.67 -12.76
N THR A 53 1.42 -15.33 -12.67
CA THR A 53 2.37 -15.39 -13.78
C THR A 53 3.20 -16.67 -13.80
N SER A 54 3.43 -17.20 -15.01
CA SER A 54 4.40 -18.28 -15.24
C SER A 54 5.87 -17.81 -15.11
N GLY A 55 6.11 -16.50 -15.08
CA GLY A 55 7.42 -15.87 -14.97
C GLY A 55 7.70 -15.27 -13.59
N SER A 56 7.41 -16.00 -12.51
CA SER A 56 7.65 -15.52 -11.14
C SER A 56 9.11 -15.12 -10.93
N TRP A 57 9.32 -13.96 -10.31
CA TRP A 57 10.65 -13.45 -9.96
C TRP A 57 11.11 -13.86 -8.55
N LEU A 58 10.35 -14.71 -7.86
CA LEU A 58 10.63 -15.16 -6.50
C LEU A 58 11.06 -16.64 -6.53
N VAL A 59 12.30 -16.87 -6.91
CA VAL A 59 12.90 -18.21 -7.11
C VAL A 59 13.66 -18.66 -5.84
N GLY A 60 13.68 -19.97 -5.56
CA GLY A 60 14.47 -20.63 -4.50
C GLY A 60 13.66 -21.00 -3.27
N ASP A 61 13.98 -22.08 -2.56
CA ASP A 61 13.09 -22.61 -1.51
C ASP A 61 13.28 -21.96 -0.13
N ASP A 62 14.46 -21.37 0.12
CA ASP A 62 14.79 -20.84 1.44
C ASP A 62 14.27 -19.42 1.67
N ILE A 63 13.59 -19.23 2.79
CA ILE A 63 13.15 -17.91 3.27
C ILE A 63 14.19 -17.38 4.23
N GLU A 64 15.05 -16.52 3.70
CA GLU A 64 15.96 -15.73 4.51
C GLU A 64 15.52 -14.27 4.51
N PHE A 65 15.50 -13.63 5.67
CA PHE A 65 15.23 -12.20 5.77
C PHE A 65 16.12 -11.52 6.81
N THR A 66 16.30 -10.21 6.67
CA THR A 66 17.00 -9.37 7.66
C THR A 66 16.19 -8.12 7.94
N LEU A 67 16.12 -7.72 9.21
CA LEU A 67 15.60 -6.42 9.61
C LEU A 67 16.66 -5.36 9.32
N GLU A 68 16.38 -4.45 8.39
CA GLU A 68 17.30 -3.36 8.03
C GLU A 68 17.07 -2.09 8.85
N GLU A 69 15.81 -1.83 9.23
CA GLU A 69 15.43 -0.56 9.85
C GLU A 69 14.12 -0.69 10.63
N THR A 70 14.01 0.08 11.71
CA THR A 70 12.78 0.24 12.47
C THR A 70 12.38 1.72 12.46
N TRP A 71 11.11 2.00 12.24
CA TRP A 71 10.49 3.31 12.29
C TRP A 71 9.44 3.33 13.40
N GLU A 72 9.47 4.35 14.25
CA GLU A 72 8.43 4.60 15.25
C GLU A 72 7.49 5.68 14.68
N CYS A 73 6.24 5.33 14.39
CA CYS A 73 5.23 6.32 14.05
C CYS A 73 5.03 7.30 15.21
N TYR A 74 4.86 8.57 14.85
CA TYR A 74 4.61 9.65 15.80
C TYR A 74 3.59 10.61 15.22
N THR A 75 2.95 11.39 16.09
CA THR A 75 1.89 12.31 15.71
C THR A 75 2.38 13.75 15.84
N ILE A 76 2.00 14.58 14.87
CA ILE A 76 2.29 16.02 14.87
C ILE A 76 1.01 16.85 14.84
N GLY A 77 1.04 18.01 15.49
CA GLY A 77 -0.02 19.02 15.45
C GLY A 77 0.06 19.92 14.21
N ASP A 78 -0.87 20.87 14.10
CA ASP A 78 -0.92 21.85 13.00
C ASP A 78 0.31 22.79 12.97
N ASP A 79 1.00 22.94 14.11
CA ASP A 79 2.25 23.66 14.28
C ASP A 79 3.50 22.82 13.98
N TYR A 80 3.31 21.56 13.56
CA TYR A 80 4.36 20.56 13.29
C TYR A 80 5.18 20.14 14.51
N GLU A 81 4.71 20.44 15.73
CA GLU A 81 5.29 19.92 16.97
C GLU A 81 4.70 18.54 17.31
N LEU A 82 5.42 17.77 18.12
CA LEU A 82 4.93 16.48 18.60
C LEU A 82 3.65 16.65 19.43
N ALA A 83 2.62 15.87 19.09
CA ALA A 83 1.31 15.95 19.71
C ALA A 83 0.78 14.55 20.05
N GLN A 84 -0.20 14.48 20.96
CA GLN A 84 -0.93 13.23 21.24
C GLN A 84 -1.97 12.91 20.17
N GLU A 85 -2.54 13.94 19.55
CA GLU A 85 -3.54 13.87 18.50
C GLU A 85 -3.11 14.76 17.34
N GLY A 86 -3.51 14.41 16.11
CA GLY A 86 -3.14 15.14 14.91
C GLY A 86 -2.81 14.23 13.75
N TYR A 87 -1.86 14.65 12.93
CA TYR A 87 -1.41 13.92 11.75
C TYR A 87 -0.36 12.87 12.15
N GLU A 88 -0.65 11.60 11.89
CA GLU A 88 0.30 10.50 12.10
C GLU A 88 1.34 10.49 10.97
N VAL A 89 2.62 10.56 11.33
CA VAL A 89 3.75 10.46 10.41
C VAL A 89 4.13 8.99 10.25
N ASN A 90 3.84 8.45 9.05
CA ASN A 90 4.15 7.05 8.71
C ASN A 90 5.59 6.85 8.25
N ALA A 91 5.99 5.58 8.17
CA ALA A 91 7.35 5.17 7.91
C ALA A 91 7.96 5.76 6.64
N TRP A 92 9.17 6.27 6.83
CA TRP A 92 10.14 6.57 5.79
C TRP A 92 11.39 5.74 6.07
N PHE A 93 11.59 4.68 5.29
CA PHE A 93 12.78 3.85 5.41
C PHE A 93 13.90 4.42 4.54
N ARG A 94 15.16 4.22 4.92
CA ARG A 94 16.33 4.56 4.11
C ARG A 94 16.25 3.93 2.71
N HIS A 95 15.57 2.78 2.58
CA HIS A 95 15.29 2.15 1.30
C HIS A 95 14.46 3.04 0.36
N ASP A 96 13.53 3.85 0.90
CA ASP A 96 12.67 4.75 0.13
C ASP A 96 13.44 5.89 -0.58
N TRP A 97 14.72 6.14 -0.22
CA TRP A 97 15.61 7.05 -0.98
C TRP A 97 16.04 6.50 -2.34
N LYS A 98 15.99 5.18 -2.56
CA LYS A 98 16.48 4.56 -3.80
C LYS A 98 15.50 4.85 -4.95
N PRO A 99 15.98 5.35 -6.10
CA PRO A 99 15.17 5.44 -7.31
C PRO A 99 14.56 4.09 -7.69
N LEU A 100 13.39 4.10 -8.33
CA LEU A 100 12.82 2.89 -8.92
C LEU A 100 13.61 2.52 -10.19
N SER A 101 14.02 1.26 -10.31
CA SER A 101 14.57 0.71 -11.54
C SER A 101 13.46 0.39 -12.56
N GLU A 102 13.83 0.13 -13.81
CA GLU A 102 12.89 -0.38 -14.82
C GLU A 102 12.19 -1.65 -14.35
N GLN A 103 12.93 -2.54 -13.68
CA GLN A 103 12.40 -3.79 -13.16
C GLN A 103 11.42 -3.56 -11.99
N ASP A 104 11.72 -2.60 -11.10
CA ASP A 104 10.78 -2.24 -10.02
C ASP A 104 9.46 -1.72 -10.60
N ILE A 105 9.53 -0.88 -11.64
CA ILE A 105 8.35 -0.35 -12.33
C ILE A 105 7.56 -1.45 -13.04
N GLN A 106 8.23 -2.29 -13.83
CA GLN A 106 7.57 -3.40 -14.54
C GLN A 106 6.83 -4.32 -13.56
N ARG A 107 7.47 -4.71 -12.46
CA ARG A 107 6.83 -5.54 -11.43
C ARG A 107 5.74 -4.78 -10.69
N GLY A 108 5.97 -3.52 -10.34
CA GLY A 108 4.98 -2.66 -9.70
C GLY A 108 3.69 -2.51 -10.51
N LEU A 109 3.81 -2.32 -11.82
CA LEU A 109 2.66 -2.25 -12.73
C LEU A 109 1.87 -3.57 -12.76
N LEU A 110 2.55 -4.72 -12.75
CA LEU A 110 1.90 -6.02 -12.65
C LEU A 110 1.15 -6.17 -11.33
N LEU A 111 1.80 -5.84 -10.21
CA LEU A 111 1.20 -5.91 -8.87
C LEU A 111 -0.03 -5.00 -8.73
N LEU A 112 0.02 -3.79 -9.29
CA LEU A 112 -1.14 -2.90 -9.35
C LEU A 112 -2.25 -3.50 -10.22
N ALA A 113 -1.93 -4.00 -11.42
CA ALA A 113 -2.92 -4.59 -12.31
C ALA A 113 -3.65 -5.78 -11.67
N TRP A 114 -2.89 -6.72 -11.08
CA TRP A 114 -3.43 -7.91 -10.41
C TRP A 114 -4.28 -7.54 -9.19
N GLY A 115 -3.84 -6.58 -8.39
CA GLY A 115 -4.59 -6.11 -7.22
C GLY A 115 -5.95 -5.53 -7.63
N ARG A 116 -5.97 -4.69 -8.66
CA ARG A 116 -7.22 -4.12 -9.16
C ARG A 116 -8.14 -5.20 -9.75
N GLU A 117 -7.59 -6.14 -10.49
CA GLU A 117 -8.37 -7.25 -11.06
C GLU A 117 -9.01 -8.09 -9.94
N GLU A 118 -8.27 -8.43 -8.89
CA GLU A 118 -8.79 -9.16 -7.73
C GLU A 118 -9.87 -8.37 -6.98
N LEU A 119 -9.65 -7.08 -6.76
CA LEU A 119 -10.63 -6.20 -6.12
C LEU A 119 -11.95 -6.22 -6.90
N LEU A 120 -11.90 -5.97 -8.20
CA LEU A 120 -13.08 -5.93 -9.06
C LEU A 120 -13.76 -7.29 -9.19
N LYS A 121 -13.00 -8.40 -9.23
CA LYS A 121 -13.57 -9.76 -9.18
C LYS A 121 -14.30 -10.02 -7.86
N THR A 122 -13.79 -9.47 -6.76
CA THR A 122 -14.36 -9.66 -5.42
C THR A 122 -15.69 -8.91 -5.25
N VAL A 123 -15.81 -7.70 -5.79
CA VAL A 123 -16.98 -6.81 -5.53
C VAL A 123 -17.86 -6.52 -6.75
N GLY A 124 -17.42 -6.87 -7.97
CA GLY A 124 -18.04 -6.39 -9.21
C GLY A 124 -19.45 -6.90 -9.50
N SER A 125 -19.89 -7.96 -8.82
CA SER A 125 -21.25 -8.50 -8.94
C SER A 125 -22.20 -7.99 -7.85
N PHE A 126 -21.73 -7.16 -6.93
CA PHE A 126 -22.51 -6.75 -5.77
C PHE A 126 -23.51 -5.67 -6.14
N SER A 127 -24.72 -5.76 -5.58
CA SER A 127 -25.70 -4.69 -5.67
C SER A 127 -25.28 -3.49 -4.83
N ASN A 128 -25.85 -2.32 -5.11
CA ASN A 128 -25.63 -1.12 -4.28
C ASN A 128 -26.01 -1.36 -2.80
N GLU A 129 -27.03 -2.18 -2.55
CA GLU A 129 -27.42 -2.56 -1.18
C GLU A 129 -26.34 -3.41 -0.50
N ALA A 130 -25.78 -4.38 -1.21
CA ALA A 130 -24.69 -5.21 -0.69
C ALA A 130 -23.43 -4.37 -0.42
N LEU A 131 -23.08 -3.45 -1.32
CA LEU A 131 -21.96 -2.53 -1.13
C LEU A 131 -22.18 -1.57 0.04
N ALA A 132 -23.41 -1.11 0.26
CA ALA A 132 -23.77 -0.17 1.33
C ALA A 132 -23.99 -0.83 2.71
N ARG A 133 -23.99 -2.17 2.79
CA ARG A 133 -24.22 -2.91 4.03
C ARG A 133 -23.18 -2.54 5.10
N THR A 134 -23.66 -2.32 6.32
CA THR A 134 -22.82 -2.08 7.50
C THR A 134 -22.59 -3.37 8.27
N TYR A 135 -21.45 -3.48 8.94
CA TYR A 135 -21.04 -4.66 9.69
C TYR A 135 -20.73 -4.29 11.16
N PRO A 136 -21.18 -5.07 12.15
CA PRO A 136 -20.92 -4.78 13.57
C PRO A 136 -19.41 -4.72 13.86
N GLY A 137 -18.97 -3.65 14.53
CA GLY A 137 -17.55 -3.45 14.88
C GLY A 137 -16.68 -2.89 13.74
N GLU A 138 -17.23 -2.77 12.53
CA GLU A 138 -16.51 -2.25 11.37
C GLU A 138 -16.77 -0.75 11.19
N ARG A 139 -15.71 -0.01 10.87
CA ARG A 139 -15.80 1.44 10.61
C ARG A 139 -16.52 1.74 9.30
N TRP A 140 -16.39 0.87 8.30
CA TRP A 140 -16.82 1.12 6.92
C TRP A 140 -17.64 -0.03 6.35
N SER A 141 -18.58 0.30 5.46
CA SER A 141 -19.15 -0.65 4.50
C SER A 141 -18.14 -0.97 3.39
N ILE A 142 -18.43 -1.96 2.54
CA ILE A 142 -17.60 -2.27 1.37
C ILE A 142 -17.48 -1.05 0.45
N ALA A 143 -18.58 -0.31 0.21
CA ALA A 143 -18.54 0.95 -0.52
C ALA A 143 -17.61 1.99 0.14
N GLY A 144 -17.63 2.08 1.47
CA GLY A 144 -16.74 2.95 2.24
C GLY A 144 -15.27 2.58 2.07
N ILE A 145 -14.94 1.28 2.11
CA ILE A 145 -13.58 0.78 1.87
C ILE A 145 -13.13 1.10 0.44
N LEU A 146 -13.95 0.82 -0.57
CA LEU A 146 -13.64 1.13 -1.97
C LEU A 146 -13.40 2.64 -2.21
N ASN A 147 -14.19 3.49 -1.54
CA ASN A 147 -13.99 4.93 -1.60
C ASN A 147 -12.68 5.34 -0.91
N HIS A 148 -12.36 4.71 0.22
CA HIS A 148 -11.09 4.93 0.93
C HIS A 148 -9.88 4.52 0.08
N ILE A 149 -9.92 3.37 -0.62
CA ILE A 149 -8.86 2.93 -1.54
C ILE A 149 -8.61 3.99 -2.62
N SER A 150 -9.65 4.42 -3.33
CA SER A 150 -9.48 5.38 -4.44
C SER A 150 -8.96 6.74 -3.97
N HIS A 151 -9.48 7.24 -2.86
CA HIS A 151 -9.02 8.51 -2.28
C HIS A 151 -7.60 8.42 -1.73
N ALA A 152 -7.19 7.30 -1.12
CA ALA A 152 -5.83 7.10 -0.65
C ALA A 152 -4.84 7.00 -1.82
N GLU A 153 -5.17 6.26 -2.88
CA GLU A 153 -4.33 6.16 -4.08
C GLU A 153 -4.15 7.52 -4.77
N TRP A 154 -5.21 8.34 -4.87
CA TRP A 154 -5.10 9.72 -5.32
C TRP A 154 -4.22 10.55 -4.39
N TRP A 155 -4.44 10.43 -3.06
CA TRP A 155 -3.69 11.19 -2.06
C TRP A 155 -2.19 10.86 -2.13
N TYR A 156 -1.80 9.59 -2.25
CA TYR A 156 -0.39 9.22 -2.39
C TYR A 156 0.27 9.86 -3.63
N GLN A 157 -0.48 9.97 -4.74
CA GLN A 157 0.00 10.65 -5.95
C GLN A 157 0.14 12.16 -5.72
N ASP A 158 -0.78 12.78 -4.99
CA ASP A 158 -0.73 14.21 -4.62
C ASP A 158 0.50 14.53 -3.76
N ARG A 159 0.86 13.63 -2.84
CA ARG A 159 2.04 13.77 -1.98
C ARG A 159 3.37 13.94 -2.72
N ILE A 160 3.44 13.49 -3.98
CA ILE A 160 4.60 13.63 -4.84
C ILE A 160 4.30 14.48 -6.10
N GLY A 161 3.19 15.22 -6.11
CA GLY A 161 2.84 16.16 -7.18
C GLY A 161 2.47 15.49 -8.51
N LEU A 162 1.96 14.27 -8.47
CA LEU A 162 1.57 13.49 -9.66
C LEU A 162 0.05 13.31 -9.81
N ALA A 163 -0.73 13.72 -8.81
CA ALA A 163 -2.18 13.66 -8.88
C ALA A 163 -2.73 14.71 -9.86
N PHE A 164 -3.83 14.35 -10.53
CA PHE A 164 -4.71 15.31 -11.19
C PHE A 164 -5.49 16.14 -10.16
N GLN A 165 -6.17 17.20 -10.61
CA GLN A 165 -6.90 18.10 -9.71
C GLN A 165 -8.00 17.36 -8.95
N ARG A 166 -8.09 17.59 -7.63
CA ARG A 166 -9.07 16.91 -6.76
C ARG A 166 -10.52 17.07 -7.24
N LEU A 167 -10.86 18.21 -7.84
CA LEU A 167 -12.20 18.49 -8.36
C LEU A 167 -12.61 17.57 -9.52
N ASP A 168 -11.64 16.93 -10.17
CA ASP A 168 -11.90 15.99 -11.25
C ASP A 168 -12.11 14.54 -10.74
N LEU A 169 -12.12 14.31 -9.42
CA LEU A 169 -12.45 12.99 -8.87
C LEU A 169 -13.93 12.65 -9.17
N PRO A 170 -14.21 11.51 -9.83
CA PRO A 170 -15.58 11.07 -10.08
C PRO A 170 -16.33 10.82 -8.78
N ALA A 171 -17.63 11.16 -8.77
CA ALA A 171 -18.52 10.83 -7.64
C ALA A 171 -18.97 9.37 -7.64
N GLU A 172 -18.97 8.71 -8.82
CA GLU A 172 -19.29 7.29 -8.95
C GLU A 172 -18.07 6.46 -8.53
N LEU A 173 -18.31 5.43 -7.73
CA LEU A 173 -17.30 4.68 -6.99
C LEU A 173 -16.31 3.96 -7.92
N PHE A 174 -16.82 3.22 -8.90
CA PHE A 174 -15.97 2.42 -9.79
C PHE A 174 -15.23 3.30 -10.80
N ALA A 175 -15.86 4.37 -11.29
CA ALA A 175 -15.23 5.38 -12.11
C ALA A 175 -14.12 6.10 -11.35
N CYS A 176 -14.30 6.37 -10.04
CA CYS A 176 -13.26 6.96 -9.21
C CYS A 176 -12.05 6.03 -9.09
N LEU A 177 -12.28 4.76 -8.72
CA LEU A 177 -11.25 3.72 -8.70
C LEU A 177 -10.50 3.64 -10.03
N GLU A 178 -11.23 3.53 -11.15
CA GLU A 178 -10.65 3.44 -12.48
C GLU A 178 -9.76 4.65 -12.79
N LYS A 179 -10.27 5.87 -12.61
CA LYS A 179 -9.54 7.09 -12.94
C LYS A 179 -8.23 7.23 -12.15
N VAL A 180 -8.27 7.00 -10.83
CA VAL A 180 -7.07 7.15 -9.99
C VAL A 180 -5.98 6.13 -10.35
N ARG A 181 -6.39 4.92 -10.74
CA ARG A 181 -5.46 3.87 -11.18
C ARG A 181 -4.91 4.15 -12.56
N LEU A 182 -5.74 4.59 -13.51
CA LEU A 182 -5.27 4.97 -14.84
C LEU A 182 -4.22 6.10 -14.78
N ASN A 183 -4.44 7.10 -13.93
CA ASN A 183 -3.44 8.16 -13.71
C ASN A 183 -2.14 7.58 -13.16
N LEU A 184 -2.20 6.70 -12.14
CA LEU A 184 -1.01 6.07 -11.58
C LEU A 184 -0.25 5.26 -12.63
N LEU A 185 -0.95 4.45 -13.44
CA LEU A 185 -0.36 3.65 -14.51
C LEU A 185 0.27 4.50 -15.62
N GLU A 186 -0.28 5.68 -15.89
CA GLU A 186 0.28 6.64 -16.85
C GLU A 186 1.56 7.29 -16.31
N VAL A 187 1.56 7.74 -15.04
CA VAL A 187 2.67 8.52 -14.49
C VAL A 187 3.84 7.65 -14.04
N LEU A 188 3.58 6.45 -13.51
CA LEU A 188 4.58 5.60 -12.87
C LEU A 188 5.76 5.23 -13.79
N PRO A 189 5.57 4.85 -15.08
CA PRO A 189 6.68 4.58 -15.99
C PRO A 189 7.69 5.73 -16.16
N ARG A 190 7.25 6.98 -15.97
CA ARG A 190 8.12 8.16 -16.10
C ARG A 190 9.04 8.36 -14.89
N LEU A 191 8.88 7.55 -13.83
CA LEU A 191 9.63 7.67 -12.58
C LEU A 191 10.85 6.72 -12.52
N VAL A 192 11.14 5.96 -13.58
CA VAL A 192 12.38 5.17 -13.68
C VAL A 192 13.58 6.09 -13.44
N GLY A 193 14.42 5.74 -12.47
CA GLY A 193 15.63 6.50 -12.13
C GLY A 193 15.38 7.86 -11.48
N SER A 194 14.13 8.25 -11.21
CA SER A 194 13.81 9.52 -10.55
C SER A 194 14.35 9.53 -9.13
N THR A 195 15.11 10.57 -8.79
CA THR A 195 15.64 10.85 -7.45
C THR A 195 14.77 11.84 -6.68
N GLN A 196 13.53 12.10 -7.15
CA GLN A 196 12.62 13.05 -6.52
C GLN A 196 12.24 12.59 -5.12
N VAL A 197 12.36 13.51 -4.16
CA VAL A 197 11.82 13.38 -2.81
C VAL A 197 11.13 14.68 -2.44
N ILE A 198 9.88 14.61 -2.00
CA ILE A 198 9.07 15.77 -1.61
C ILE A 198 8.71 15.63 -0.13
N GLY A 199 8.94 16.69 0.64
CA GLY A 199 8.47 16.82 2.01
C GLY A 199 7.13 17.56 2.04
N VAL A 200 6.09 16.94 2.61
CA VAL A 200 4.78 17.58 2.82
C VAL A 200 4.25 17.08 4.18
N SER A 201 3.49 17.88 4.95
CA SER A 201 2.86 17.46 6.23
C SER A 201 3.78 16.65 7.17
N GLY A 202 5.07 17.02 7.29
CA GLY A 202 6.03 16.33 8.16
C GLY A 202 6.56 14.99 7.63
N GLU A 203 6.18 14.58 6.42
CA GLU A 203 6.60 13.33 5.79
C GLU A 203 7.38 13.53 4.50
N PHE A 204 8.34 12.64 4.25
CA PHE A 204 8.97 12.47 2.94
C PHE A 204 8.22 11.46 2.07
N TRP A 205 8.18 11.77 0.78
CA TRP A 205 7.55 10.98 -0.28
C TRP A 205 8.48 10.85 -1.48
N SER A 206 8.65 9.62 -1.95
CA SER A 206 9.40 9.26 -3.15
C SER A 206 8.57 8.33 -4.04
N PRO A 207 8.97 8.12 -5.32
CA PRO A 207 8.31 7.14 -6.18
C PRO A 207 8.27 5.74 -5.55
N ARG A 208 9.32 5.38 -4.79
CA ARG A 208 9.40 4.08 -4.13
C ARG A 208 8.40 3.95 -2.98
N LYS A 209 8.28 4.96 -2.11
CA LYS A 209 7.26 4.96 -1.05
C LYS A 209 5.85 5.00 -1.62
N LEU A 210 5.61 5.79 -2.67
CA LEU A 210 4.34 5.82 -3.43
C LEU A 210 3.95 4.40 -3.86
N LEU A 211 4.83 3.71 -4.59
CA LEU A 211 4.54 2.36 -5.09
C LEU A 211 4.33 1.36 -3.94
N ARG A 212 5.17 1.40 -2.90
CA ARG A 212 5.05 0.54 -1.72
C ARG A 212 3.68 0.70 -1.05
N ARG A 213 3.23 1.94 -0.83
CA ARG A 213 1.96 2.26 -0.16
C ARG A 213 0.75 1.94 -1.05
N ALA A 214 0.79 2.31 -2.33
CA ALA A 214 -0.32 2.06 -3.25
C ALA A 214 -0.61 0.57 -3.42
N VAL A 215 0.44 -0.25 -3.58
CA VAL A 215 0.31 -1.70 -3.68
C VAL A 215 -0.22 -2.25 -2.35
N TRP A 216 0.51 -2.07 -1.24
CA TRP A 216 0.10 -2.60 0.07
C TRP A 216 -1.35 -2.26 0.43
N HIS A 217 -1.74 -0.99 0.28
CA HIS A 217 -3.03 -0.51 0.74
C HIS A 217 -4.20 -1.19 0.03
N GLU A 218 -4.10 -1.41 -1.29
CA GLU A 218 -5.12 -2.13 -2.03
C GLU A 218 -5.21 -3.60 -1.60
N TYR A 219 -4.07 -4.30 -1.42
CA TYR A 219 -4.05 -5.69 -0.94
C TYR A 219 -4.63 -5.83 0.47
N ASP A 220 -4.31 -4.90 1.36
CA ASP A 220 -4.82 -4.90 2.73
C ASP A 220 -6.34 -4.76 2.76
N HIS A 221 -6.87 -3.85 1.95
CA HIS A 221 -8.31 -3.65 1.87
C HIS A 221 -9.04 -4.73 1.08
N ILE A 222 -8.41 -5.42 0.13
CA ILE A 222 -8.96 -6.65 -0.46
C ILE A 222 -9.12 -7.72 0.63
N ALA A 223 -8.10 -7.91 1.47
CA ALA A 223 -8.18 -8.85 2.58
C ALA A 223 -9.24 -8.44 3.61
N HIS A 224 -9.40 -7.15 3.87
CA HIS A 224 -10.48 -6.62 4.71
C HIS A 224 -11.85 -6.94 4.12
N ILE A 225 -12.09 -6.60 2.85
CA ILE A 225 -13.37 -6.88 2.16
C ILE A 225 -13.69 -8.37 2.22
N ARG A 226 -12.72 -9.26 1.94
CA ARG A 226 -12.92 -10.71 2.00
C ARG A 226 -13.36 -11.21 3.38
N LYS A 227 -12.99 -10.54 4.47
CA LYS A 227 -13.45 -10.88 5.84
C LYS A 227 -14.90 -10.45 6.11
N LEU A 228 -15.44 -9.53 5.31
CA LEU A 228 -16.82 -9.04 5.41
C LEU A 228 -17.81 -9.87 4.59
N LEU A 229 -17.31 -10.79 3.76
CA LEU A 229 -18.11 -11.72 2.95
C LEU A 229 -18.43 -12.99 3.73
#